data_AF-A0A957KU93-F1
#
_entry.id   AF-A0A957KU93-F1
#
_cell.length_a   1.000
_cell.length_b   1.000
_cell.length_c   1.000
_cell.angle_alpha   90.00
_cell.angle_beta   90.00
_cell.angle_gamma   90.00
#
_symmetry.space_group_name_H-M   'P 1'
#
loop_
_entity.id
_entity.type
_entity.pdbx_description
1 polymer ?
#
loop_
_entity_poly.entity_id
_entity_poly.type
_entity_poly.pdbx_seq_one_letter_code
_entity_poly.pdbx_strand_id
1 'polypeptide(L)'
;MQEQARGPLALGDDVIRAETGRDSESWYIMLDAGGARQLSHGQIVELLAGVYGLEDRWAGIMAVRYEAARAIDRAVAVPADLVAAMLFKSAARVRFEQLPQAEQRSLIFWLDEASDGSERRARIGELIERLQQERGG
;
A
#
# COMPACT_ATOMS: atom_id res chain seq x y z
N MET A 1 -11.20 -4.86 16.03
CA MET A 1 -11.98 -4.68 14.79
C MET A 1 -10.96 -4.75 13.67
N GLN A 2 -11.01 -5.74 12.78
CA GLN A 2 -10.09 -5.75 11.64
C GLN A 2 -10.51 -4.59 10.72
N GLU A 3 -9.81 -3.46 10.85
CA GLU A 3 -9.86 -2.36 9.89
C GLU A 3 -9.70 -2.99 8.50
N GLN A 4 -10.69 -2.82 7.62
CA GLN A 4 -10.63 -3.37 6.27
C GLN A 4 -9.54 -2.63 5.48
N ALA A 5 -8.30 -3.08 5.65
CA ALA A 5 -7.18 -2.72 4.82
C ALA A 5 -7.56 -2.94 3.36
N ARG A 6 -7.05 -2.09 2.46
CA ARG A 6 -7.19 -2.24 1.01
C ARG A 6 -5.81 -2.31 0.37
N GLY A 7 -5.72 -3.02 -0.75
CA GLY A 7 -4.46 -3.20 -1.47
C GLY A 7 -3.52 -4.18 -0.78
N PRO A 8 -2.19 -3.99 -0.91
CA PRO A 8 -1.17 -4.92 -0.41
C PRO A 8 -1.32 -5.36 1.05
N LEU A 9 -1.77 -4.48 1.94
CA LEU A 9 -1.94 -4.79 3.37
C LEU A 9 -3.21 -5.60 3.68
N ALA A 10 -4.14 -5.70 2.73
CA ALA A 10 -5.36 -6.51 2.86
C ALA A 10 -5.13 -7.99 2.56
N LEU A 11 -4.03 -8.32 1.88
CA LEU A 11 -3.75 -9.68 1.44
C LEU A 11 -3.29 -10.55 2.62
N GLY A 12 -3.87 -11.75 2.73
CA GLY A 12 -3.48 -12.76 3.69
C GLY A 12 -2.16 -13.43 3.32
N ASP A 13 -1.42 -13.91 4.32
CA ASP A 13 -0.14 -14.60 4.11
C ASP A 13 -0.28 -15.92 3.33
N ASP A 14 -1.47 -16.52 3.33
CA ASP A 14 -1.80 -17.68 2.50
C ASP A 14 -1.75 -17.34 1.00
N VAL A 15 -2.30 -16.18 0.62
CA VAL A 15 -2.22 -15.65 -0.76
C VAL A 15 -0.79 -15.31 -1.12
N ILE A 16 -0.07 -14.63 -0.22
CA ILE A 16 1.35 -14.29 -0.43
C ILE A 16 2.17 -15.57 -0.69
N ARG A 17 1.98 -16.60 0.12
CA ARG A 17 2.70 -17.87 -0.04
C ARG A 17 2.32 -18.60 -1.32
N ALA A 18 1.04 -18.62 -1.69
CA ALA A 18 0.58 -19.29 -2.91
C ALA A 18 1.21 -18.66 -4.16
N GLU A 19 1.35 -17.34 -4.17
CA GLU A 19 1.73 -16.58 -5.37
C GLU A 19 3.24 -16.32 -5.46
N THR A 20 3.90 -16.10 -4.33
CA THR A 20 5.34 -15.78 -4.26
C THR A 20 6.22 -16.96 -3.85
N GLY A 21 5.59 -18.07 -3.44
CA GLY A 21 6.26 -19.29 -2.96
C GLY A 21 6.86 -19.18 -1.55
N ARG A 22 6.69 -18.04 -0.85
CA ARG A 22 7.19 -17.78 0.51
C ARG A 22 6.17 -16.98 1.30
N ASP A 23 6.15 -17.16 2.62
CA ASP A 23 5.38 -16.27 3.49
C ASP A 23 6.02 -14.88 3.61
N SER A 24 5.26 -13.94 4.18
CA SER A 24 5.70 -12.56 4.34
C SER A 24 6.96 -12.45 5.20
N GLU A 25 7.06 -13.22 6.29
CA GLU A 25 8.20 -13.15 7.21
C GLU A 25 9.51 -13.57 6.53
N SER A 26 9.48 -14.65 5.74
CA SER A 26 10.62 -15.12 4.97
C SER A 26 11.13 -14.05 4.00
N TRP A 27 10.21 -13.36 3.32
CA TRP A 27 10.57 -12.23 2.46
C TRP A 27 11.18 -11.08 3.23
N TYR A 28 10.64 -10.73 4.40
CA TYR A 28 11.17 -9.64 5.22
C TYR A 28 12.59 -9.92 5.71
N ILE A 29 12.90 -11.19 6.05
CA ILE A 29 14.26 -11.61 6.42
C ILE A 29 15.21 -11.39 5.24
N MET A 30 14.82 -11.79 4.03
CA MET A 30 15.65 -11.59 2.83
C MET A 30 15.88 -10.12 2.52
N LEU A 31 14.83 -9.29 2.62
CA LEU A 31 14.91 -7.85 2.45
C LEU A 31 15.80 -7.19 3.52
N ASP A 32 15.67 -7.59 4.78
CA ASP A 32 16.53 -7.12 5.87
C ASP A 32 18.00 -7.48 5.62
N ALA A 33 18.29 -8.69 5.18
CA ALA A 33 19.63 -9.13 4.81
C ALA A 33 20.19 -8.37 3.58
N GLY A 34 19.31 -8.00 2.65
CA GLY A 34 19.63 -7.15 1.49
C GLY A 34 19.75 -5.65 1.80
N GLY A 35 19.61 -5.23 3.07
CA GLY A 35 19.72 -3.83 3.47
C GLY A 35 18.52 -2.96 3.08
N ALA A 36 17.37 -3.56 2.79
CA ALA A 36 16.18 -2.88 2.27
C ALA A 36 15.66 -1.72 3.16
N ARG A 37 15.96 -1.74 4.46
CA ARG A 37 15.65 -0.61 5.37
C ARG A 37 16.18 0.74 4.87
N GLN A 38 17.31 0.76 4.16
CA GLN A 38 17.94 1.98 3.68
C GLN A 38 17.54 2.33 2.23
N LEU A 39 16.90 1.40 1.52
CA LEU A 39 16.55 1.53 0.10
C LEU A 39 15.21 2.24 -0.08
N SER A 40 15.09 3.15 -1.04
CA SER A 40 13.79 3.74 -1.41
C SER A 40 12.77 2.67 -1.83
N HIS A 41 11.47 2.98 -1.78
CA HIS A 41 10.42 2.04 -2.19
C HIS A 41 10.70 1.42 -3.57
N GLY A 42 11.05 2.25 -4.57
CA GLY A 42 11.38 1.76 -5.91
C GLY A 42 12.62 0.86 -5.93
N GLN A 43 13.62 1.12 -5.09
CA GLN A 43 14.79 0.25 -4.96
C GLN A 43 14.46 -1.09 -4.28
N ILE A 44 13.48 -1.12 -3.37
CA ILE A 44 12.98 -2.38 -2.79
C ILE A 44 12.25 -3.20 -3.85
N VAL A 45 11.39 -2.57 -4.65
CA VAL A 45 10.70 -3.21 -5.78
C VAL A 45 11.72 -3.76 -6.79
N GLU A 46 12.72 -2.98 -7.17
CA GLU A 46 13.80 -3.40 -8.08
C GLU A 46 14.62 -4.57 -7.49
N LEU A 47 14.90 -4.55 -6.19
CA LEU A 47 15.58 -5.67 -5.52
C LEU A 47 14.72 -6.95 -5.59
N LEU A 48 13.42 -6.85 -5.33
CA LEU A 48 12.50 -7.98 -5.39
C LEU A 48 12.36 -8.54 -6.80
N ALA A 49 12.16 -7.67 -7.80
CA ALA A 49 11.96 -8.09 -9.18
C ALA A 49 13.27 -8.51 -9.85
N GLY A 50 14.29 -7.66 -9.81
CA GLY A 50 15.55 -7.86 -10.53
C GLY A 50 16.47 -8.88 -9.87
N VAL A 51 16.57 -8.91 -8.54
CA VAL A 51 17.51 -9.81 -7.82
C VAL A 51 16.82 -11.08 -7.35
N TYR A 52 15.61 -10.97 -6.79
CA TYR A 52 14.88 -12.14 -6.28
C TYR A 52 13.93 -12.78 -7.30
N GLY A 53 13.78 -12.19 -8.49
CA GLY A 53 12.98 -12.76 -9.58
C GLY A 53 11.48 -12.78 -9.30
N LEU A 54 11.00 -11.92 -8.40
CA LEU A 54 9.59 -11.81 -8.09
C LEU A 54 8.87 -11.04 -9.21
N GLU A 55 7.68 -11.46 -9.59
CA GLU A 55 6.88 -10.73 -10.60
C GLU A 55 6.57 -9.29 -10.12
N ASP A 56 6.57 -8.33 -11.04
CA ASP A 56 6.56 -6.89 -10.75
C ASP A 56 5.42 -6.44 -9.82
N ARG A 57 4.20 -6.93 -10.05
CA ARG A 57 3.06 -6.63 -9.18
C ARG A 57 3.27 -7.20 -7.78
N TRP A 58 3.72 -8.44 -7.65
CA TRP A 58 4.05 -9.04 -6.37
C TRP A 58 5.24 -8.37 -5.66
N ALA A 59 6.22 -7.86 -6.41
CA ALA A 59 7.31 -7.05 -5.88
C ALA A 59 6.80 -5.75 -5.26
N GLY A 60 5.87 -5.05 -5.93
CA GLY A 60 5.18 -3.89 -5.38
C GLY A 60 4.42 -4.20 -4.09
N ILE A 61 3.64 -5.28 -4.09
CA ILE A 61 2.90 -5.75 -2.90
C ILE A 61 3.85 -6.00 -1.73
N MET A 62 4.91 -6.77 -1.95
CA MET A 62 5.85 -7.14 -0.90
C MET A 62 6.66 -5.94 -0.38
N ALA A 63 6.98 -4.97 -1.23
CA ALA A 63 7.62 -3.74 -0.80
C ALA A 63 6.73 -2.94 0.18
N VAL A 64 5.44 -2.75 -0.13
CA VAL A 64 4.50 -2.06 0.77
C VAL A 64 4.34 -2.80 2.10
N ARG A 65 4.18 -4.12 2.05
CA ARG A 65 4.03 -4.96 3.24
C ARG A 65 5.28 -4.91 4.13
N TYR A 66 6.46 -4.94 3.53
CA TYR A 66 7.73 -4.81 4.24
C TYR A 66 7.87 -3.44 4.91
N GLU A 67 7.53 -2.36 4.20
CA GLU A 67 7.56 -1.00 4.76
C GLU A 67 6.65 -0.88 5.99
N ALA A 68 5.43 -1.42 5.91
CA ALA A 68 4.51 -1.47 7.05
C ALA A 68 5.07 -2.30 8.21
N ALA A 69 5.56 -3.52 7.94
CA ALA A 69 6.09 -4.43 8.95
C ALA A 69 7.35 -3.91 9.66
N ARG A 70 8.05 -2.94 9.05
CA ARG A 70 9.25 -2.31 9.60
C ARG A 70 9.04 -0.86 10.04
N ALA A 71 7.79 -0.38 10.01
CA ALA A 71 7.42 1.01 10.32
C ALA A 71 8.29 2.02 9.55
N ILE A 72 8.60 1.71 8.29
CA ILE A 72 9.41 2.56 7.43
C ILE A 72 8.54 3.72 6.93
N ASP A 73 8.89 4.92 7.37
CA ASP A 73 8.20 6.15 7.01
C ASP A 73 8.84 6.77 5.76
N ARG A 74 8.19 6.61 4.61
CA ARG A 74 8.63 7.20 3.33
C ARG A 74 7.51 8.00 2.72
N ALA A 75 7.81 9.24 2.34
CA ALA A 75 6.87 10.11 1.66
C ALA A 75 6.20 9.41 0.47
N VAL A 76 4.87 9.48 0.41
CA VAL A 76 4.06 8.93 -0.66
C VAL A 76 3.59 10.06 -1.57
N ALA A 77 3.76 9.89 -2.88
CA ALA A 77 3.18 10.80 -3.86
C ALA A 77 1.68 10.51 -3.99
N VAL A 78 0.85 11.43 -3.52
CA VAL A 78 -0.61 11.28 -3.59
C VAL A 78 -1.11 11.64 -5.00
N PRO A 79 -1.88 10.78 -5.68
CA PRO A 79 -2.40 11.06 -7.01
C PRO A 79 -3.29 12.31 -7.06
N ALA A 80 -3.20 13.06 -8.16
CA ALA A 80 -3.88 14.36 -8.30
C ALA A 80 -5.41 14.26 -8.22
N ASP A 81 -5.99 13.15 -8.68
CA ASP A 81 -7.43 12.92 -8.63
C ASP A 81 -7.91 12.59 -7.21
N LEU A 82 -7.12 11.86 -6.42
CA LEU A 82 -7.37 11.67 -5.00
C LEU A 82 -7.25 13.01 -4.24
N VAL A 83 -6.24 13.83 -4.54
CA VAL A 83 -6.12 15.19 -3.99
C VAL A 83 -7.35 16.04 -4.33
N ALA A 84 -7.80 16.01 -5.59
CA ALA A 84 -8.98 16.75 -6.04
C ALA A 84 -10.26 16.27 -5.33
N ALA A 85 -10.43 14.96 -5.15
CA ALA A 85 -11.57 14.39 -4.43
C ALA A 85 -11.60 14.78 -2.94
N MET A 86 -10.43 15.03 -2.34
CA MET A 86 -10.30 15.47 -0.95
C MET A 86 -10.37 16.99 -0.76
N LEU A 87 -10.31 17.79 -1.84
CA LEU A 87 -10.15 19.24 -1.76
C LEU A 87 -11.17 19.95 -0.85
N PHE A 88 -12.44 19.55 -0.94
CA PHE A 88 -13.54 20.09 -0.13
C PHE A 88 -13.97 19.17 1.02
N LYS A 89 -13.24 18.08 1.25
CA LYS A 89 -13.54 17.06 2.25
C LYS A 89 -12.45 17.04 3.32
N SER A 90 -12.36 18.12 4.08
CA SER A 90 -11.29 18.36 5.06
C SER A 90 -11.11 17.22 6.06
N ALA A 91 -12.20 16.59 6.53
CA ALA A 91 -12.12 15.43 7.42
C ALA A 91 -11.43 14.23 6.74
N ALA A 92 -11.79 13.92 5.50
CA ALA A 92 -11.18 12.82 4.75
C ALA A 92 -9.69 13.09 4.51
N ARG A 93 -9.35 14.32 4.13
CA ARG A 93 -7.98 14.76 3.92
C ARG A 93 -7.12 14.60 5.18
N VAL A 94 -7.57 15.17 6.30
CA VAL A 94 -6.86 15.09 7.58
C VAL A 94 -6.67 13.63 7.99
N ARG A 95 -7.72 12.80 7.84
CA ARG A 95 -7.62 11.39 8.19
C ARG A 95 -6.62 10.64 7.32
N PHE A 96 -6.63 10.87 6.01
CA PHE A 96 -5.67 10.28 5.09
C PHE A 96 -4.23 10.68 5.43
N GLU A 97 -3.98 11.97 5.71
CA GLU A 97 -2.66 12.50 6.09
C GLU A 97 -2.16 11.93 7.44
N GLN A 98 -3.06 11.48 8.32
CA GLN A 98 -2.73 10.83 9.59
C GLN A 98 -2.44 9.33 9.46
N LEU A 99 -2.75 8.69 8.34
CA LEU A 99 -2.43 7.28 8.14
C LEU A 99 -0.90 7.11 8.03
N PRO A 100 -0.34 5.99 8.55
CA PRO A 100 1.02 5.61 8.25
C PRO A 100 1.29 5.60 6.74
N GLN A 101 2.48 6.02 6.32
CA GLN A 101 2.79 6.13 4.89
C GLN A 101 2.64 4.80 4.14
N ALA A 102 2.97 3.67 4.78
CA ALA A 102 2.77 2.36 4.17
C ALA A 102 1.28 2.05 3.93
N GLU A 103 0.38 2.51 4.81
CA GLU A 103 -1.07 2.43 4.59
C GLU A 103 -1.53 3.35 3.46
N GLN A 104 -1.06 4.60 3.42
CA GLN A 104 -1.34 5.52 2.30
C GLN A 104 -0.93 4.89 0.97
N ARG A 105 0.28 4.31 0.92
CA ARG A 105 0.80 3.60 -0.26
C ARG A 105 -0.04 2.37 -0.61
N SER A 106 -0.50 1.61 0.39
CA SER A 106 -1.39 0.46 0.15
C SER A 106 -2.71 0.88 -0.49
N LEU A 107 -3.29 1.99 -0.03
CA LEU A 107 -4.52 2.54 -0.60
C LEU A 107 -4.31 3.06 -2.02
N ILE A 108 -3.20 3.76 -2.27
CA ILE A 108 -2.87 4.26 -3.61
C ILE A 108 -2.62 3.10 -4.57
N PHE A 109 -1.89 2.06 -4.16
CA PHE A 109 -1.71 0.85 -4.96
C PHE A 109 -3.06 0.23 -5.34
N TRP A 110 -4.00 0.13 -4.38
CA TRP A 110 -5.35 -0.34 -4.68
C TRP A 110 -6.12 0.58 -5.64
N LEU A 111 -5.91 1.90 -5.61
CA LEU A 111 -6.51 2.79 -6.61
C LEU A 111 -5.89 2.61 -8.01
N ASP A 112 -4.60 2.32 -8.07
CA ASP A 112 -3.85 2.15 -9.32
C ASP A 112 -4.13 0.79 -9.97
N GLU A 113 -4.52 -0.23 -9.19
CA GLU A 113 -5.03 -1.52 -9.69
C GLU A 113 -6.47 -1.45 -10.25
N ALA A 114 -7.03 -0.26 -10.45
CA ALA A 114 -8.33 -0.14 -11.12
C ALA A 114 -8.17 -0.44 -12.61
N SER A 115 -9.09 -1.22 -13.17
CA SER A 115 -9.06 -1.66 -14.57
C SER A 115 -9.34 -0.50 -15.53
N ASP A 116 -10.14 0.48 -15.09
CA ASP A 116 -10.50 1.65 -15.85
C ASP A 116 -10.79 2.89 -14.96
N GLY A 117 -11.00 4.03 -15.60
CA GLY A 117 -11.27 5.29 -14.90
C GLY A 117 -12.61 5.35 -14.17
N SER A 118 -13.60 4.53 -14.54
CA SER A 118 -14.88 4.45 -13.83
C SER A 118 -14.71 3.69 -12.52
N GLU A 119 -14.02 2.55 -12.56
CA GLU A 119 -13.65 1.78 -11.38
C GLU A 119 -12.78 2.63 -10.44
N ARG A 120 -11.78 3.33 -10.98
CA ARG A 120 -10.93 4.23 -10.18
C ARG A 120 -11.73 5.30 -9.45
N ARG A 121 -12.68 5.96 -10.13
CA ARG A 121 -13.56 6.97 -9.51
C ARG A 121 -14.45 6.35 -8.43
N ALA A 122 -14.99 5.15 -8.66
CA ALA A 122 -15.79 4.45 -7.66
C ALA A 122 -14.96 4.11 -6.41
N ARG A 123 -13.75 3.57 -6.59
CA ARG A 123 -12.79 3.28 -5.50
C ARG A 123 -12.40 4.54 -4.72
N ILE A 124 -12.17 5.66 -5.39
CA ILE A 124 -11.94 6.97 -4.73
C ILE A 124 -13.18 7.38 -3.91
N GLY A 125 -14.38 7.25 -4.47
CA GLY A 125 -15.63 7.55 -3.74
C GLY A 125 -15.75 6.73 -2.44
N GLU A 126 -15.56 5.41 -2.54
CA GLU A 126 -15.57 4.50 -1.40
C GLU A 126 -14.53 4.88 -0.33
N LEU A 127 -13.29 5.13 -0.75
CA LEU A 127 -12.20 5.53 0.15
C LEU A 127 -12.58 6.80 0.93
N ILE A 128 -13.11 7.79 0.23
CA ILE A 128 -13.48 9.07 0.81
C ILE A 128 -14.63 8.90 1.82
N GLU A 129 -15.68 8.17 1.47
CA GLU A 129 -16.80 7.90 2.38
C GLU A 129 -16.30 7.23 3.67
N ARG A 130 -15.42 6.24 3.55
CA ARG A 130 -14.81 5.57 4.70
C ARG A 130 -14.01 6.54 5.57
N LEU A 131 -13.13 7.35 4.98
CA LEU A 131 -12.32 8.33 5.72
C LEU A 131 -13.19 9.39 6.43
N GLN A 132 -14.42 9.64 5.96
CA GLN A 132 -15.37 10.56 6.60
C GLN A 132 -16.21 9.90 7.71
N GLN A 133 -16.49 8.59 7.61
CA GLN A 133 -17.33 7.84 8.55
C GLN A 133 -16.65 7.56 9.89
N GLU A 134 -15.32 7.63 9.98
CA GLU A 134 -14.56 7.47 11.23
C GLU A 134 -14.67 8.68 12.19
N ARG A 135 -15.86 9.30 12.28
CA ARG A 135 -16.25 10.16 13.39
C ARG A 135 -17.00 9.34 14.43
N GLY A 136 -16.30 8.87 15.45
CA GLY A 136 -16.94 8.40 16.68
C GLY A 136 -16.40 7.08 17.22
N GLY A 137 -15.27 7.16 17.91
CA GLY A 137 -14.85 6.24 18.96
C GLY A 137 -14.34 7.08 20.12
#